data_AF-A0A2Y9SYN0-F1
#
_entry.id   AF-A0A2Y9SYN0-F1
#
_cell.length_a   1.000
_cell.length_b   1.000
_cell.length_c   1.000
_cell.angle_alpha   90.00
_cell.angle_beta   90.00
_cell.angle_gamma   90.00
#
_symmetry.space_group_name_H-M   'P 1'
#
loop_
_entity.id
_entity.type
_entity.pdbx_description
1 polymer ?
#
loop_
_entity_poly.entity_id
_entity_poly.type
_entity_poly.pdbx_seq_one_letter_code
_entity_poly.pdbx_strand_id
1 'polypeptide(L)'
;MRTRHVNLLIALVAVLLFSFSCFCISRMTHTSNQLTNCRNRISEFKETILRLKNKTEINRQELIKAFNQMKYEIAEREDASLNSVKKKVNALNKNETVSNAFEVLRFFFPHLRKVDRIYPDVIIGKEKTGVSFALGISTVNRGNHSYLKQTLTSIISRMTLSEEKDSVVIVSVADSNEDYLKSVVDMITKKFKRQLMSGSLEVISIPAYFHPNISHAKQSTDDSEKLESWQIKQVLDFCFLMLYAQPKAMYYLQLEDDILANKMYLTKITDFVHNITSNNWFYIEFSVLGFIGNIFHSEYIYITYYVKYLVFIMFVPV
;
A
#
# COMPACT_ATOMS: atom_id res chain seq x y z
N MET A 1 -0.96 -85.13 28.65
CA MET A 1 -0.34 -83.80 28.87
C MET A 1 -0.52 -82.95 27.61
N ARG A 2 -1.38 -81.93 27.60
CA ARG A 2 -1.52 -81.02 26.43
C ARG A 2 -2.16 -79.68 26.84
N THR A 3 -1.41 -78.81 27.51
CA THR A 3 -1.94 -77.53 28.04
C THR A 3 -0.97 -76.34 27.89
N ARG A 4 0.05 -76.38 27.01
CA ARG A 4 1.01 -75.28 26.85
C ARG A 4 0.75 -74.31 25.68
N HIS A 5 0.20 -74.77 24.55
CA HIS A 5 0.07 -73.92 23.36
C HIS A 5 -1.09 -72.91 23.40
N VAL A 6 -2.21 -73.25 24.05
CA VAL A 6 -3.40 -72.37 24.12
C VAL A 6 -3.14 -71.15 24.99
N ASN A 7 -2.46 -71.32 26.13
CA ASN A 7 -2.09 -70.21 27.02
C ASN A 7 -1.05 -69.26 26.37
N LEU A 8 -0.15 -69.79 25.54
CA LEU A 8 0.82 -68.98 24.81
C LEU A 8 0.14 -68.10 23.75
N LEU A 9 -0.83 -68.65 23.01
CA LEU A 9 -1.59 -67.91 22.00
C LEU A 9 -2.41 -66.78 22.63
N ILE A 10 -3.09 -67.06 23.75
CA ILE A 10 -3.86 -66.06 24.51
C ILE A 10 -2.96 -64.95 25.03
N ALA A 11 -1.78 -65.29 25.57
CA ALA A 11 -0.81 -64.30 26.04
C ALA A 11 -0.29 -63.42 24.89
N LEU A 12 -0.03 -64.01 23.72
CA LEU A 12 0.42 -63.27 22.53
C LEU A 12 -0.65 -62.28 22.03
N VAL A 13 -1.90 -62.72 21.99
CA VAL A 13 -3.04 -61.85 21.62
C VAL A 13 -3.21 -60.72 22.64
N ALA A 14 -3.09 -61.00 23.94
CA ALA A 14 -3.16 -59.98 24.97
C ALA A 14 -2.06 -58.92 24.86
N VAL A 15 -0.81 -59.32 24.56
CA VAL A 15 0.32 -58.41 24.34
C VAL A 15 0.11 -57.56 23.08
N LEU A 16 -0.42 -58.14 22.00
CA LEU A 16 -0.75 -57.39 20.78
C LEU A 16 -1.86 -56.36 21.02
N LEU A 17 -2.92 -56.73 21.75
CA LEU A 17 -4.00 -55.79 22.10
C LEU A 17 -3.52 -54.68 23.03
N PHE A 18 -2.66 -55.00 24.00
CA PHE A 18 -2.08 -54.00 24.92
C PHE A 18 -1.13 -53.05 24.18
N SER A 19 -0.26 -53.57 23.32
CA SER A 19 0.63 -52.72 22.53
C SER A 19 -0.12 -51.84 21.52
N PHE A 20 -1.20 -52.35 20.91
CA PHE A 20 -2.09 -51.56 20.07
C PHE A 20 -2.81 -50.46 20.87
N SER A 21 -3.32 -50.75 22.07
CA SER A 21 -3.98 -49.74 22.91
C SER A 21 -3.01 -48.65 23.37
N CYS A 22 -1.78 -49.01 23.77
CA CYS A 22 -0.73 -48.05 24.09
C CYS A 22 -0.35 -47.17 22.88
N PHE A 23 -0.28 -47.75 21.67
CA PHE A 23 -0.04 -47.00 20.44
C PHE A 23 -1.18 -46.03 20.13
N CYS A 24 -2.44 -46.46 20.26
CA CYS A 24 -3.61 -45.60 20.09
C CYS A 24 -3.62 -44.44 21.08
N ILE A 25 -3.36 -44.69 22.37
CA ILE A 25 -3.29 -43.65 23.40
C ILE A 25 -2.17 -42.66 23.08
N SER A 26 -0.96 -43.15 22.78
CA SER A 26 0.18 -42.29 22.41
C SER A 26 -0.13 -41.38 21.22
N ARG A 27 -0.75 -41.93 20.16
CA ARG A 27 -1.15 -41.17 18.98
C ARG A 27 -2.25 -40.14 19.29
N MET A 28 -3.22 -40.49 20.13
CA MET A 28 -4.26 -39.56 20.58
C MET A 28 -3.68 -38.41 21.40
N THR A 29 -2.78 -38.69 22.35
CA THR A 29 -2.12 -37.67 23.18
C THR A 29 -1.25 -36.74 22.33
N HIS A 30 -0.49 -37.27 21.37
CA HIS A 30 0.30 -36.45 20.45
C HIS A 30 -0.59 -35.51 19.62
N THR A 31 -1.70 -36.02 19.09
CA THR A 31 -2.66 -35.21 18.30
C THR A 31 -3.32 -34.14 19.17
N SER A 32 -3.70 -34.48 20.40
CA SER A 32 -4.27 -33.53 21.38
C SER A 32 -3.29 -32.42 21.74
N ASN A 33 -2.01 -32.75 21.95
CA ASN A 33 -0.95 -31.77 22.22
C ASN A 33 -0.74 -30.84 21.02
N GLN A 34 -0.74 -31.36 19.79
CA GLN A 34 -0.66 -30.54 18.58
C GLN A 34 -1.87 -29.59 18.44
N LEU A 35 -3.07 -30.09 18.73
CA LEU A 35 -4.29 -29.29 18.67
C LEU A 35 -4.29 -28.16 19.71
N THR A 36 -3.79 -28.45 20.92
CA THR A 36 -3.63 -27.47 22.00
C THR A 36 -2.60 -26.41 21.64
N ASN A 37 -1.45 -26.80 21.09
CA ASN A 37 -0.44 -25.86 20.61
C ASN A 37 -0.98 -24.96 19.47
N CYS A 38 -1.70 -25.54 18.51
CA CYS A 38 -2.37 -24.78 17.46
C CYS A 38 -3.39 -23.78 18.03
N ARG A 39 -4.22 -24.21 19.00
CA ARG A 39 -5.17 -23.34 19.68
C ARG A 39 -4.49 -22.17 20.39
N ASN A 40 -3.37 -22.43 21.07
CA ASN A 40 -2.60 -21.39 21.75
C ASN A 40 -2.02 -20.37 20.76
N ARG A 41 -1.43 -20.84 19.66
CA ARG A 41 -0.94 -19.95 18.58
C ARG A 41 -2.04 -19.09 17.97
N ILE A 42 -3.23 -19.65 17.77
CA ILE A 42 -4.39 -18.89 17.27
C ILE A 42 -4.81 -17.82 18.28
N SER A 43 -4.79 -18.13 19.57
CA SER A 43 -5.10 -17.16 20.64
C SER A 43 -4.06 -16.03 20.70
N GLU A 44 -2.76 -16.36 20.67
CA GLU A 44 -1.67 -15.37 20.62
C GLU A 44 -1.77 -14.48 19.38
N PHE A 45 -2.08 -15.08 18.23
CA PHE A 45 -2.31 -14.34 16.99
C PHE A 45 -3.50 -13.38 17.12
N LYS A 46 -4.62 -13.84 17.71
CA LYS A 46 -5.79 -12.97 17.97
C LYS A 46 -5.45 -11.79 18.88
N GLU A 47 -4.69 -12.01 19.95
CA GLU A 47 -4.25 -10.92 20.83
C GLU A 47 -3.34 -9.93 20.10
N THR A 48 -2.42 -10.44 19.28
CA THR A 48 -1.52 -9.60 18.48
C THR A 48 -2.31 -8.73 17.50
N ILE A 49 -3.29 -9.30 16.80
CA ILE A 49 -4.19 -8.56 15.90
C ILE A 49 -4.97 -7.50 16.67
N LEU A 50 -5.47 -7.79 17.88
CA LEU A 50 -6.19 -6.81 18.69
C LEU A 50 -5.28 -5.66 19.13
N ARG A 51 -4.05 -5.95 19.56
CA ARG A 51 -3.05 -4.93 19.92
C ARG A 51 -2.70 -4.04 18.73
N LEU A 52 -2.47 -4.63 17.56
CA LEU A 52 -2.20 -3.90 16.32
C LEU A 52 -3.39 -3.00 15.95
N LYS A 53 -4.62 -3.52 16.03
CA LYS A 53 -5.84 -2.74 15.77
C LYS A 53 -5.95 -1.52 16.71
N ASN A 54 -5.69 -1.69 18.00
CA ASN A 54 -5.71 -0.58 18.96
C ASN A 54 -4.60 0.44 18.67
N LYS A 55 -3.39 -0.01 18.35
CA LYS A 55 -2.28 0.89 17.97
C LYS A 55 -2.61 1.70 16.71
N THR A 56 -3.19 1.06 15.69
CA THR A 56 -3.67 1.73 14.47
C THR A 56 -4.71 2.80 14.78
N GLU A 57 -5.66 2.52 15.68
CA GLU A 57 -6.69 3.49 16.09
C GLU A 57 -6.09 4.70 16.84
N ILE A 58 -5.10 4.46 17.71
CA ILE A 58 -4.37 5.56 18.39
C ILE A 58 -3.64 6.43 17.35
N ASN A 59 -2.88 5.82 16.45
CA ASN A 59 -2.17 6.53 15.38
C ASN A 59 -3.15 7.33 14.51
N ARG A 60 -4.34 6.79 14.23
CA ARG A 60 -5.40 7.49 13.48
C ARG A 60 -5.89 8.75 14.21
N GLN A 61 -6.09 8.68 15.52
CA GLN A 61 -6.53 9.83 16.32
C GLN A 61 -5.47 10.93 16.36
N GLU A 62 -4.19 10.56 16.49
CA GLU A 62 -3.09 11.52 16.43
C GLU A 62 -2.97 12.17 15.05
N LEU A 63 -3.14 11.39 13.98
CA LEU A 63 -3.15 11.88 12.61
C LEU A 63 -4.26 12.92 12.39
N ILE A 64 -5.47 12.66 12.90
CA ILE A 64 -6.60 13.60 12.81
C ILE A 64 -6.31 14.88 13.61
N LYS A 65 -5.70 14.77 14.80
CA LYS A 65 -5.30 15.94 15.60
C LYS A 65 -4.28 16.80 14.86
N ALA A 66 -3.23 16.18 14.32
CA ALA A 66 -2.21 16.86 13.54
C ALA A 66 -2.80 17.51 12.27
N PHE A 67 -3.71 16.81 11.59
CA PHE A 67 -4.43 17.35 10.43
C PHE A 67 -5.24 18.60 10.79
N ASN A 68 -6.03 18.55 11.88
CA ASN A 68 -6.83 19.68 12.32
C ASN A 68 -5.94 20.88 12.68
N GLN A 69 -4.87 20.64 13.44
CA GLN A 69 -3.89 21.67 13.78
C GLN A 69 -3.31 22.35 12.52
N MET A 70 -2.93 21.55 11.53
CA MET A 70 -2.40 22.07 10.27
C MET A 70 -3.45 22.85 9.47
N LYS A 71 -4.73 22.43 9.48
CA LYS A 71 -5.82 23.17 8.85
C LYS A 71 -5.97 24.56 9.47
N TYR A 72 -5.83 24.69 10.79
CA TYR A 72 -5.82 25.98 11.47
C TYR A 72 -4.60 26.82 11.09
N GLU A 73 -3.40 26.23 11.06
CA GLU A 73 -2.16 26.94 10.68
C GLU A 73 -2.15 27.39 9.22
N ILE A 74 -2.75 26.63 8.31
CA ILE A 74 -2.90 27.01 6.90
C ILE A 74 -3.91 28.15 6.76
N ALA A 75 -5.06 28.07 7.45
CA ALA A 75 -6.05 29.15 7.46
C ALA A 75 -5.46 30.46 8.02
N GLU A 76 -4.65 30.38 9.07
CA GLU A 76 -3.96 31.54 9.66
C GLU A 76 -2.83 32.08 8.75
N ARG A 77 -2.16 31.21 7.98
CA ARG A 77 -1.17 31.62 6.97
C ARG A 77 -1.79 32.17 5.70
N GLU A 78 -2.99 31.75 5.32
CA GLU A 78 -3.70 32.32 4.16
C GLU A 78 -4.00 33.81 4.35
N ASP A 79 -4.30 34.24 5.58
CA ASP A 79 -4.50 35.66 5.91
C ASP A 79 -3.20 36.50 5.87
N ALA A 80 -2.02 35.89 6.11
CA ALA A 80 -0.74 36.58 6.10
C ALA A 80 0.05 36.47 4.77
N SER A 81 -0.12 35.38 4.01
CA SER A 81 0.73 35.03 2.87
C SER A 81 0.13 35.31 1.49
N LEU A 82 -1.17 35.57 1.40
CA LEU A 82 -1.82 35.91 0.12
C LEU A 82 -1.26 37.20 -0.49
N ASN A 83 -0.72 38.12 0.32
CA ASN A 83 -0.10 39.35 -0.18
C ASN A 83 1.31 39.16 -0.79
N SER A 84 2.03 38.08 -0.47
CA SER A 84 3.38 37.82 -1.01
C SER A 84 3.37 36.80 -2.15
N VAL A 85 2.52 35.76 -2.07
CA VAL A 85 2.37 34.74 -3.11
C VAL A 85 1.63 35.31 -4.32
N LYS A 86 0.54 36.08 -4.13
CA LYS A 86 -0.22 36.70 -5.23
C LYS A 86 0.62 37.75 -5.97
N LYS A 87 1.57 38.41 -5.30
CA LYS A 87 2.52 39.37 -5.90
C LYS A 87 3.60 38.67 -6.76
N LYS A 88 4.02 37.45 -6.39
CA LYS A 88 4.95 36.62 -7.16
C LYS A 88 4.28 35.86 -8.30
N VAL A 89 3.05 35.38 -8.09
CA VAL A 89 2.22 34.69 -9.11
C VAL A 89 1.76 35.65 -10.20
N ASN A 90 1.42 36.91 -9.87
CA ASN A 90 1.05 37.90 -10.89
C ASN A 90 2.23 38.38 -11.77
N ALA A 91 3.47 38.22 -11.31
CA ALA A 91 4.66 38.51 -12.11
C ALA A 91 5.04 37.34 -13.04
N LEU A 92 4.58 36.12 -12.74
CA LEU A 92 4.86 34.90 -13.49
C LEU A 92 3.64 34.42 -14.29
N ASN A 93 2.82 35.36 -14.78
CA ASN A 93 1.60 35.08 -15.54
C ASN A 93 1.78 35.20 -17.07
N LYS A 94 3.00 34.92 -17.55
CA LYS A 94 3.24 34.68 -18.98
C LYS A 94 4.21 33.51 -19.13
N ASN A 95 3.62 32.34 -19.38
CA ASN A 95 4.22 31.11 -19.93
C ASN A 95 4.88 30.16 -18.92
N GLU A 96 4.10 29.22 -18.36
CA GLU A 96 4.31 27.76 -18.47
C GLU A 96 3.34 26.98 -17.58
N THR A 97 2.57 26.11 -18.22
CA THR A 97 1.61 25.15 -17.68
C THR A 97 2.33 23.97 -17.02
N VAL A 98 2.28 23.90 -15.68
CA VAL A 98 2.04 22.74 -14.79
C VAL A 98 2.33 23.27 -13.39
N SER A 99 1.30 23.41 -12.55
CA SER A 99 1.48 23.65 -11.12
C SER A 99 2.36 22.53 -10.57
N ASN A 100 3.62 22.82 -10.26
CA ASN A 100 4.64 21.80 -10.10
C ASN A 100 4.51 21.15 -8.71
N ALA A 101 3.54 20.24 -8.57
CA ALA A 101 3.18 19.51 -7.34
C ALA A 101 4.40 18.91 -6.63
N PHE A 102 5.40 18.52 -7.42
CA PHE A 102 6.66 17.92 -6.94
C PHE A 102 7.64 18.94 -6.33
N GLU A 103 7.46 20.25 -6.54
CA GLU A 103 8.31 21.29 -5.92
C GLU A 103 8.30 21.21 -4.40
N VAL A 104 7.15 20.83 -3.83
CA VAL A 104 6.98 20.67 -2.39
C VAL A 104 8.03 19.72 -1.80
N LEU A 105 8.47 18.71 -2.58
CA LEU A 105 9.45 17.72 -2.17
C LEU A 105 10.83 18.32 -1.89
N ARG A 106 11.20 19.43 -2.56
CA ARG A 106 12.49 20.11 -2.33
C ARG A 106 12.61 20.73 -0.94
N PHE A 107 11.46 21.04 -0.31
CA PHE A 107 11.43 21.54 1.05
C PHE A 107 11.89 20.45 2.04
N PHE A 108 11.39 19.23 1.87
CA PHE A 108 11.61 18.08 2.77
C PHE A 108 12.88 17.30 2.47
N PHE A 109 13.30 17.26 1.22
CA PHE A 109 14.41 16.43 0.76
C PHE A 109 15.55 17.30 0.23
N PRO A 110 16.58 17.57 1.05
CA PRO A 110 17.70 18.43 0.65
C PRO A 110 18.43 17.94 -0.60
N HIS A 111 18.50 16.62 -0.84
CA HIS A 111 19.14 16.05 -2.02
C HIS A 111 18.40 16.39 -3.32
N LEU A 112 17.09 16.65 -3.26
CA LEU A 112 16.30 17.01 -4.44
C LEU A 112 16.42 18.50 -4.84
N ARG A 113 17.03 19.35 -4.00
CA ARG A 113 17.20 20.78 -4.28
C ARG A 113 18.12 21.06 -5.48
N LYS A 114 19.04 20.13 -5.77
CA LYS A 114 20.00 20.22 -6.88
C LYS A 114 19.51 19.56 -8.17
N VAL A 115 18.33 18.93 -8.14
CA VAL A 115 17.73 18.27 -9.30
C VAL A 115 16.94 19.31 -10.08
N ASP A 116 17.10 19.36 -11.41
CA ASP A 116 16.41 20.34 -12.26
C ASP A 116 14.89 20.11 -12.31
N ARG A 117 14.46 18.86 -12.50
CA ARG A 117 13.04 18.48 -12.55
C ARG A 117 12.80 17.20 -11.75
N ILE A 118 11.77 17.22 -10.90
CA ILE A 118 11.31 16.04 -10.16
C ILE A 118 10.03 15.58 -10.84
N TYR A 119 10.12 14.53 -11.65
CA TYR A 119 9.01 14.00 -12.44
C TYR A 119 9.31 12.54 -12.83
N PRO A 120 8.32 11.70 -13.17
CA PRO A 120 8.61 10.34 -13.61
C PRO A 120 9.57 10.29 -14.81
N ASP A 121 10.50 9.32 -14.81
CA ASP A 121 11.43 9.14 -15.95
C ASP A 121 10.73 8.57 -17.18
N VAL A 122 9.76 7.68 -16.95
CA VAL A 122 8.93 7.06 -17.98
C VAL A 122 7.48 7.36 -17.67
N ILE A 123 6.73 7.73 -18.71
CA ILE A 123 5.26 7.85 -18.67
C ILE A 123 4.71 7.18 -19.93
N ILE A 124 3.88 6.15 -19.73
CA ILE A 124 3.17 5.46 -20.81
C ILE A 124 1.68 5.57 -20.53
N GLY A 125 0.96 6.32 -21.36
CA GLY A 125 -0.48 6.56 -21.19
C GLY A 125 -0.94 7.81 -21.94
N LYS A 126 -2.13 8.32 -21.58
CA LYS A 126 -2.71 9.55 -22.15
C LYS A 126 -2.75 10.72 -21.17
N GLU A 127 -2.15 10.56 -20.00
CA GLU A 127 -2.11 11.57 -18.94
C GLU A 127 -3.50 12.15 -18.64
N LYS A 128 -4.48 11.27 -18.48
CA LYS A 128 -5.88 11.64 -18.32
C LYS A 128 -6.08 12.45 -17.03
N THR A 129 -6.87 13.51 -17.12
CA THR A 129 -7.20 14.42 -16.00
C THR A 129 -8.71 14.66 -15.92
N GLY A 130 -9.17 15.21 -14.79
CA GLY A 130 -10.56 15.59 -14.59
C GLY A 130 -11.51 14.40 -14.36
N VAL A 131 -10.98 13.30 -13.81
CA VAL A 131 -11.77 12.11 -13.45
C VAL A 131 -12.16 12.12 -11.98
N SER A 132 -13.14 11.31 -11.58
CA SER A 132 -13.48 11.19 -10.15
C SER A 132 -12.40 10.46 -9.35
N PHE A 133 -11.83 9.38 -9.88
CA PHE A 133 -10.88 8.53 -9.14
C PHE A 133 -9.54 8.29 -9.84
N ALA A 134 -8.44 8.46 -9.11
CA ALA A 134 -7.13 7.93 -9.46
C ALA A 134 -6.80 6.74 -8.54
N LEU A 135 -6.54 5.58 -9.13
CA LEU A 135 -6.20 4.35 -8.40
C LEU A 135 -4.71 4.09 -8.56
N GLY A 136 -3.93 4.33 -7.50
CA GLY A 136 -2.48 4.15 -7.52
C GLY A 136 -2.07 2.74 -7.11
N ILE A 137 -1.21 2.09 -7.89
CA ILE A 137 -0.60 0.79 -7.59
C ILE A 137 0.92 0.96 -7.71
N SER A 138 1.67 0.70 -6.64
CA SER A 138 3.14 0.64 -6.71
C SER A 138 3.61 -0.80 -6.84
N THR A 139 4.62 -1.03 -7.67
CA THR A 139 5.17 -2.37 -7.93
C THR A 139 6.69 -2.35 -7.95
N VAL A 140 7.29 -3.44 -7.44
CA VAL A 140 8.74 -3.65 -7.34
C VAL A 140 9.09 -5.07 -7.77
N ASN A 141 10.33 -5.30 -8.15
CA ASN A 141 10.77 -6.63 -8.55
C ASN A 141 10.80 -7.58 -7.34
N ARG A 142 9.99 -8.64 -7.39
CA ARG A 142 9.93 -9.72 -6.39
C ARG A 142 10.62 -11.01 -6.86
N GLY A 143 11.52 -10.91 -7.84
CA GLY A 143 12.19 -12.04 -8.46
C GLY A 143 11.25 -12.81 -9.39
N ASN A 144 10.99 -14.08 -9.09
CA ASN A 144 10.29 -14.99 -10.01
C ASN A 144 8.76 -14.85 -10.03
N HIS A 145 8.19 -14.00 -9.18
CA HIS A 145 6.73 -13.84 -9.06
C HIS A 145 6.32 -12.40 -9.32
N SER A 146 5.36 -12.19 -10.22
CA SER A 146 4.72 -10.89 -10.45
C SER A 146 3.21 -11.03 -10.34
N TYR A 147 2.64 -10.41 -9.30
CA TYR A 147 1.19 -10.42 -9.03
C TYR A 147 0.45 -9.31 -9.79
N LEU A 148 1.18 -8.27 -10.23
CA LEU A 148 0.65 -7.07 -10.87
C LEU A 148 -0.34 -7.37 -12.00
N LYS A 149 0.00 -8.31 -12.88
CA LYS A 149 -0.88 -8.70 -13.99
C LYS A 149 -2.24 -9.20 -13.50
N GLN A 150 -2.25 -10.03 -12.47
CA GLN A 150 -3.46 -10.58 -11.89
C GLN A 150 -4.27 -9.48 -11.19
N THR A 151 -3.59 -8.61 -10.44
CA THR A 151 -4.20 -7.47 -9.76
C THR A 151 -4.84 -6.50 -10.73
N LEU A 152 -4.13 -6.06 -11.78
CA LEU A 152 -4.68 -5.19 -12.82
C LEU A 152 -5.88 -5.82 -13.52
N THR A 153 -5.79 -7.10 -13.85
CA THR A 153 -6.91 -7.84 -14.45
C THR A 153 -8.13 -7.80 -13.53
N SER A 154 -7.94 -8.04 -12.23
CA SER A 154 -9.01 -8.05 -11.23
C SER A 154 -9.63 -6.67 -11.03
N ILE A 155 -8.80 -5.62 -10.93
CA ILE A 155 -9.21 -4.22 -10.75
C ILE A 155 -10.05 -3.75 -11.94
N ILE A 156 -9.53 -3.92 -13.16
CA ILE A 156 -10.16 -3.39 -14.37
C ILE A 156 -11.43 -4.18 -14.72
N SER A 157 -11.40 -5.51 -14.65
CA SER A 157 -12.56 -6.34 -15.02
C SER A 157 -13.76 -6.23 -14.07
N ARG A 158 -13.56 -5.65 -12.88
CA ARG A 158 -14.60 -5.48 -11.86
C ARG A 158 -15.12 -4.05 -11.76
N MET A 159 -14.68 -3.16 -12.66
CA MET A 159 -15.28 -1.86 -12.92
C MET A 159 -16.37 -1.96 -13.98
N THR A 160 -17.35 -1.06 -13.92
CA THR A 160 -18.25 -0.79 -15.05
C THR A 160 -17.53 0.06 -16.11
N LEU A 161 -18.09 0.12 -17.33
CA LEU A 161 -17.53 0.97 -18.39
C LEU A 161 -17.54 2.47 -18.03
N SER A 162 -18.55 2.92 -17.28
CA SER A 162 -18.64 4.31 -16.82
C SER A 162 -17.56 4.61 -15.80
N GLU A 163 -17.34 3.70 -14.84
CA GLU A 163 -16.30 3.82 -13.83
C GLU A 163 -14.90 3.82 -14.45
N GLU A 164 -14.63 2.92 -15.41
CA GLU A 164 -13.35 2.91 -16.13
C GLU A 164 -13.13 4.22 -16.92
N LYS A 165 -14.22 4.79 -17.48
CA LYS A 165 -14.18 6.08 -18.18
C LYS A 165 -14.04 7.27 -17.22
N ASP A 166 -14.45 7.13 -15.97
CA ASP A 166 -14.34 8.17 -14.93
C ASP A 166 -13.27 7.85 -13.87
N SER A 167 -12.28 7.05 -14.26
CA SER A 167 -11.10 6.81 -13.44
C SER A 167 -9.83 6.70 -14.28
N VAL A 168 -8.70 6.69 -13.58
CA VAL A 168 -7.39 6.35 -14.12
C VAL A 168 -6.69 5.42 -13.12
N VAL A 169 -6.24 4.26 -13.60
CA VAL A 169 -5.36 3.38 -12.85
C VAL A 169 -3.91 3.77 -13.17
N ILE A 170 -3.08 4.00 -12.17
CA ILE A 170 -1.70 4.44 -12.34
C ILE A 170 -0.78 3.41 -11.69
N VAL A 171 0.02 2.74 -12.52
CA VAL A 171 1.03 1.79 -12.08
C VAL A 171 2.36 2.52 -11.95
N SER A 172 2.88 2.63 -10.73
CA SER A 172 4.21 3.17 -10.45
C SER A 172 5.22 2.04 -10.31
N VAL A 173 6.18 1.97 -11.23
CA VAL A 173 7.33 1.08 -11.13
C VAL A 173 8.36 1.75 -10.23
N ALA A 174 8.45 1.27 -9.01
CA ALA A 174 9.30 1.81 -7.96
C ALA A 174 10.60 1.00 -7.80
N ASP A 175 11.18 0.54 -8.91
CA ASP A 175 12.35 -0.32 -8.93
C ASP A 175 13.43 0.30 -9.83
N SER A 176 14.69 0.20 -9.42
CA SER A 176 15.83 0.71 -10.21
C SER A 176 16.26 -0.26 -11.32
N ASN A 177 15.72 -1.48 -11.35
CA ASN A 177 16.01 -2.47 -12.38
C ASN A 177 15.27 -2.14 -13.69
N GLU A 178 16.03 -1.69 -14.69
CA GLU A 178 15.50 -1.33 -16.01
C GLU A 178 14.85 -2.51 -16.76
N ASP A 179 15.37 -3.73 -16.61
CA ASP A 179 14.78 -4.93 -17.22
C ASP A 179 13.40 -5.22 -16.64
N TYR A 180 13.24 -5.02 -15.33
CA TYR A 180 11.95 -5.15 -14.67
C TYR A 180 10.97 -4.09 -15.17
N LEU A 181 11.37 -2.82 -15.24
CA LEU A 181 10.54 -1.75 -15.83
C LEU A 181 10.09 -2.11 -17.25
N LYS A 182 11.02 -2.53 -18.10
CA LYS A 182 10.72 -2.97 -19.47
C LYS A 182 9.73 -4.13 -19.49
N SER A 183 9.89 -5.11 -18.60
CA SER A 183 8.97 -6.25 -18.49
C SER A 183 7.55 -5.83 -18.12
N VAL A 184 7.40 -4.86 -17.20
CA VAL A 184 6.10 -4.32 -16.78
C VAL A 184 5.46 -3.55 -17.92
N VAL A 185 6.22 -2.66 -18.58
CA VAL A 185 5.74 -1.89 -19.75
C VAL A 185 5.30 -2.81 -20.89
N ASP A 186 6.08 -3.84 -21.21
CA ASP A 186 5.76 -4.82 -22.24
C ASP A 186 4.48 -5.61 -21.89
N MET A 187 4.36 -6.05 -20.64
CA MET A 187 3.19 -6.77 -20.15
C MET A 187 1.93 -5.91 -20.28
N ILE A 188 2.01 -4.65 -19.83
CA ILE A 188 0.89 -3.71 -19.85
C ILE A 188 0.50 -3.34 -21.28
N THR A 189 1.49 -3.06 -22.13
CA THR A 189 1.27 -2.74 -23.55
C THR A 189 0.60 -3.88 -24.32
N LYS A 190 0.99 -5.13 -24.02
CA LYS A 190 0.42 -6.33 -24.66
C LYS A 190 -0.98 -6.68 -24.14
N LYS A 191 -1.23 -6.56 -22.84
CA LYS A 191 -2.49 -7.06 -22.21
C LYS A 191 -3.56 -5.99 -22.00
N PHE A 192 -3.17 -4.74 -21.80
CA PHE A 192 -4.06 -3.63 -21.47
C PHE A 192 -4.01 -2.49 -22.50
N LYS A 193 -3.76 -2.84 -23.77
CA LYS A 193 -3.68 -1.88 -24.88
C LYS A 193 -4.92 -0.99 -24.97
N ARG A 194 -6.12 -1.54 -24.75
CA ARG A 194 -7.36 -0.75 -24.79
C ARG A 194 -7.34 0.36 -23.74
N GLN A 195 -6.95 0.02 -22.51
CA GLN A 195 -6.94 0.95 -21.37
C GLN A 195 -5.86 2.03 -21.51
N LEU A 196 -4.68 1.66 -22.03
CA LEU A 196 -3.65 2.63 -22.39
C LEU A 196 -4.15 3.62 -23.45
N MET A 197 -4.83 3.12 -24.49
CA MET A 197 -5.34 3.96 -25.57
C MET A 197 -6.47 4.88 -25.13
N SER A 198 -7.34 4.43 -24.21
CA SER A 198 -8.40 5.26 -23.63
C SER A 198 -7.92 6.18 -22.50
N GLY A 199 -6.69 6.02 -22.02
CA GLY A 199 -6.16 6.76 -20.87
C GLY A 199 -6.71 6.31 -19.52
N SER A 200 -7.37 5.16 -19.44
CA SER A 200 -7.85 4.59 -18.17
C SER A 200 -6.76 3.82 -17.41
N LEU A 201 -5.60 3.58 -18.04
CA LEU A 201 -4.41 3.02 -17.42
C LEU A 201 -3.18 3.81 -17.84
N GLU A 202 -2.30 4.08 -16.87
CA GLU A 202 -1.00 4.72 -17.06
C GLU A 202 0.09 3.92 -16.34
N VAL A 203 1.30 3.95 -16.88
CA VAL A 203 2.50 3.40 -16.25
C VAL A 203 3.52 4.51 -16.08
N ILE A 204 4.05 4.67 -14.88
CA ILE A 204 5.12 5.60 -14.57
C ILE A 204 6.31 4.87 -13.94
N SER A 205 7.51 5.45 -14.02
CA SER A 205 8.67 5.01 -13.24
C SER A 205 9.12 6.09 -12.26
N ILE A 206 9.48 5.68 -11.05
CA ILE A 206 10.05 6.60 -10.06
C ILE A 206 11.55 6.75 -10.34
N PRO A 207 12.07 7.99 -10.46
CA PRO A 207 13.48 8.18 -10.71
C PRO A 207 14.37 7.68 -9.58
N ALA A 208 15.49 7.03 -9.91
CA ALA A 208 16.39 6.44 -8.91
C ALA A 208 16.99 7.48 -7.94
N TYR A 209 17.15 8.73 -8.37
CA TYR A 209 17.64 9.83 -7.53
C TYR A 209 16.61 10.31 -6.51
N PHE A 210 15.34 9.90 -6.63
CA PHE A 210 14.27 10.37 -5.75
C PHE A 210 14.50 9.90 -4.31
N HIS A 211 14.91 8.64 -4.14
CA HIS A 211 15.17 8.07 -2.83
C HIS A 211 16.46 8.64 -2.23
N PRO A 212 16.47 8.97 -0.92
CA PRO A 212 17.70 9.35 -0.25
C PRO A 212 18.69 8.18 -0.26
N ASN A 213 19.99 8.47 -0.19
CA ASN A 213 21.02 7.44 -0.14
C ASN A 213 20.98 6.74 1.23
N ILE A 214 20.25 5.62 1.35
CA ILE A 214 20.16 4.82 2.59
C ILE A 214 21.32 3.79 2.64
N SER A 215 22.54 4.24 2.35
CA SER A 215 23.72 3.37 2.21
C SER A 215 24.06 2.62 3.50
N HIS A 216 23.74 3.16 4.67
CA HIS A 216 24.00 2.53 5.96
C HIS A 216 23.17 1.25 6.17
N ALA A 217 21.90 1.23 5.76
CA ALA A 217 21.02 0.07 5.95
C ALA A 217 21.25 -1.06 4.93
N LYS A 218 21.85 -0.77 3.76
CA LYS A 218 22.23 -1.82 2.79
C LYS A 218 23.45 -2.62 3.24
N GLN A 219 24.29 -2.06 4.11
CA GLN A 219 25.51 -2.70 4.63
C GLN A 219 25.32 -3.34 6.00
N SER A 220 24.20 -3.12 6.67
CA SER A 220 23.98 -3.69 7.99
C SER A 220 23.62 -5.17 7.92
N THR A 221 24.12 -5.92 8.90
CA THR A 221 23.78 -7.34 9.10
C THR A 221 22.51 -7.52 9.91
N ASP A 222 21.94 -6.43 10.42
CA ASP A 222 20.69 -6.45 11.18
C ASP A 222 19.48 -6.43 10.22
N ASP A 223 18.59 -7.40 10.40
CA ASP A 223 17.35 -7.51 9.62
C ASP A 223 16.36 -6.39 9.97
N SER A 224 16.49 -5.77 11.15
CA SER A 224 15.63 -4.67 11.60
C SER A 224 15.84 -3.40 10.76
N GLU A 225 17.09 -2.97 10.59
CA GLU A 225 17.45 -1.77 9.83
C GLU A 225 17.11 -1.90 8.33
N LYS A 226 17.24 -3.11 7.77
CA LYS A 226 16.82 -3.39 6.39
C LYS A 226 15.31 -3.25 6.22
N LEU A 227 14.54 -3.73 7.19
CA LEU A 227 13.08 -3.62 7.17
C LEU A 227 12.64 -2.15 7.26
N GLU A 228 13.27 -1.35 8.13
CA GLU A 228 12.98 0.08 8.25
C GLU A 228 13.28 0.85 6.96
N SER A 229 14.45 0.59 6.35
CA SER A 229 14.82 1.18 5.06
C SER A 229 13.82 0.84 3.95
N TRP A 230 13.36 -0.41 3.90
CA TRP A 230 12.35 -0.84 2.95
C TRP A 230 11.00 -0.13 3.18
N GLN A 231 10.57 0.03 4.43
CA GLN A 231 9.33 0.74 4.75
C GLN A 231 9.41 2.23 4.41
N ILE A 232 10.53 2.90 4.71
CA ILE A 232 10.77 4.29 4.33
C ILE A 232 10.68 4.44 2.81
N LYS A 233 11.35 3.56 2.07
CA LYS A 233 11.28 3.55 0.60
C LYS A 233 9.84 3.41 0.11
N GLN A 234 9.08 2.46 0.67
CA GLN A 234 7.69 2.23 0.28
C GLN A 234 6.81 3.46 0.53
N VAL A 235 6.97 4.14 1.67
CA VAL A 235 6.25 5.39 1.97
C VAL A 235 6.59 6.47 0.94
N LEU A 236 7.87 6.62 0.59
CA LEU A 236 8.30 7.56 -0.46
C LEU A 236 7.68 7.22 -1.82
N ASP A 237 7.64 5.94 -2.18
CA ASP A 237 7.03 5.48 -3.44
C ASP A 237 5.56 5.87 -3.53
N PHE A 238 4.81 5.67 -2.44
CA PHE A 238 3.42 6.09 -2.32
C PHE A 238 3.27 7.61 -2.40
N CYS A 239 4.13 8.37 -1.73
CA CYS A 239 4.10 9.84 -1.80
C CYS A 239 4.30 10.34 -3.23
N PHE A 240 5.27 9.78 -3.95
CA PHE A 240 5.54 10.15 -5.35
C PHE A 240 4.32 9.86 -6.25
N LEU A 241 3.72 8.68 -6.09
CA LEU A 241 2.54 8.28 -6.84
C LEU A 241 1.32 9.15 -6.53
N MET A 242 1.09 9.47 -5.25
CA MET A 242 0.02 10.37 -4.83
C MET A 242 0.17 11.77 -5.45
N LEU A 243 1.38 12.32 -5.46
CA LEU A 243 1.64 13.64 -6.07
C LEU A 243 1.44 13.62 -7.58
N TYR A 244 1.84 12.54 -8.27
CA TYR A 244 1.56 12.36 -9.69
C TYR A 244 0.05 12.28 -9.98
N ALA A 245 -0.71 11.62 -9.11
CA ALA A 245 -2.14 11.43 -9.26
C ALA A 245 -2.98 12.66 -8.89
N GLN A 246 -2.45 13.53 -8.01
CA GLN A 246 -3.15 14.68 -7.44
C GLN A 246 -3.86 15.58 -8.48
N PRO A 247 -3.22 16.03 -9.58
CA PRO A 247 -3.88 16.89 -10.56
C PRO A 247 -4.86 16.14 -11.47
N LYS A 248 -4.95 14.81 -11.40
CA LYS A 248 -5.71 13.98 -12.34
C LYS A 248 -7.13 13.69 -11.88
N ALA A 249 -7.35 13.56 -10.58
CA ALA A 249 -8.62 13.07 -10.04
C ALA A 249 -9.09 13.82 -8.79
N MET A 250 -10.39 13.76 -8.51
CA MET A 250 -10.97 14.29 -7.27
C MET A 250 -10.56 13.46 -6.03
N TYR A 251 -10.51 12.14 -6.18
CA TYR A 251 -10.13 11.21 -5.12
C TYR A 251 -8.96 10.32 -5.54
N TYR A 252 -8.06 10.05 -4.61
CA TYR A 252 -6.98 9.07 -4.77
C TYR A 252 -7.25 7.83 -3.93
N LEU A 253 -7.21 6.65 -4.54
CA LEU A 253 -7.29 5.36 -3.87
C LEU A 253 -5.93 4.66 -3.96
N GLN A 254 -5.29 4.41 -2.81
CA GLN A 254 -4.07 3.63 -2.77
C GLN A 254 -4.37 2.13 -2.82
N LEU A 255 -3.66 1.42 -3.70
CA LEU A 255 -3.68 -0.04 -3.83
C LEU A 255 -2.23 -0.60 -3.86
N GLU A 256 -2.11 -1.93 -3.74
CA GLU A 256 -0.86 -2.67 -3.92
C GLU A 256 -0.96 -3.63 -5.11
N ASP A 257 0.18 -4.16 -5.55
CA ASP A 257 0.31 -4.99 -6.76
C ASP A 257 -0.04 -6.47 -6.55
N ASP A 258 -0.43 -6.87 -5.34
CA ASP A 258 -0.73 -8.25 -4.94
C ASP A 258 -2.14 -8.42 -4.33
N ILE A 259 -3.08 -7.58 -4.73
CA ILE A 259 -4.47 -7.64 -4.27
C ILE A 259 -5.44 -8.19 -5.31
N LEU A 260 -6.61 -8.65 -4.84
CA LEU A 260 -7.76 -8.98 -5.67
C LEU A 260 -8.95 -8.10 -5.27
N ALA A 261 -9.37 -7.20 -6.17
CA ALA A 261 -10.54 -6.35 -5.95
C ALA A 261 -11.82 -7.20 -5.81
N ASN A 262 -12.78 -6.78 -4.98
CA ASN A 262 -14.11 -7.39 -4.94
C ASN A 262 -14.96 -6.98 -6.15
N LYS A 263 -16.02 -7.73 -6.48
CA LYS A 263 -16.97 -7.30 -7.53
C LYS A 263 -17.62 -5.98 -7.12
N MET A 264 -17.76 -5.04 -8.06
CA MET A 264 -18.35 -3.71 -7.85
C MET A 264 -17.67 -2.91 -6.73
N TYR A 265 -16.37 -3.12 -6.51
CA TYR A 265 -15.65 -2.43 -5.42
C TYR A 265 -15.71 -0.91 -5.60
N LEU A 266 -15.52 -0.41 -6.84
CA LEU A 266 -15.49 1.03 -7.10
C LEU A 266 -16.88 1.65 -6.98
N THR A 267 -17.94 0.92 -7.38
CA THR A 267 -19.33 1.34 -7.14
C THR A 267 -19.58 1.53 -5.66
N LYS A 268 -19.25 0.52 -4.83
CA LYS A 268 -19.46 0.57 -3.37
C LYS A 268 -18.67 1.69 -2.71
N ILE A 269 -17.44 1.91 -3.17
CA ILE A 269 -16.60 3.03 -2.73
C ILE A 269 -17.26 4.37 -3.07
N THR A 270 -17.70 4.52 -4.33
CA THR A 270 -18.32 5.75 -4.83
C THR A 270 -19.61 6.06 -4.08
N ASP A 271 -20.47 5.06 -3.90
CA ASP A 271 -21.70 5.18 -3.12
C ASP A 271 -21.41 5.56 -1.67
N PHE A 272 -20.39 4.97 -1.05
CA PHE A 272 -20.01 5.31 0.32
C PHE A 272 -19.55 6.77 0.41
N VAL A 273 -18.64 7.20 -0.47
CA VAL A 273 -18.12 8.57 -0.49
C VAL A 273 -19.24 9.59 -0.70
N HIS A 274 -20.18 9.34 -1.62
CA HIS A 274 -21.31 10.24 -1.86
C HIS A 274 -22.31 10.31 -0.69
N ASN A 275 -22.42 9.24 0.10
CA ASN A 275 -23.34 9.20 1.25
C ASN A 275 -22.76 9.89 2.49
N ILE A 276 -21.48 10.29 2.48
CA ILE A 276 -20.89 11.03 3.60
C ILE A 276 -21.42 12.47 3.56
N THR A 277 -22.21 12.85 4.56
CA THR A 277 -22.85 14.17 4.67
C THR A 277 -21.91 15.28 5.11
N SER A 278 -20.71 14.96 5.63
CA SER A 278 -19.71 15.97 6.01
C SER A 278 -18.42 15.82 5.19
N ASN A 279 -17.98 16.89 4.54
CA ASN A 279 -16.71 16.91 3.80
C ASN A 279 -15.47 17.01 4.72
N ASN A 280 -15.62 16.81 6.03
CA ASN A 280 -14.56 16.96 7.03
C ASN A 280 -13.82 15.64 7.32
N TRP A 281 -13.61 14.80 6.31
CA TRP A 281 -12.82 13.58 6.45
C TRP A 281 -11.47 13.73 5.76
N PHE A 282 -10.41 13.25 6.41
CA PHE A 282 -9.05 13.30 5.88
C PHE A 282 -8.76 12.14 4.92
N TYR A 283 -9.18 10.93 5.31
CA TYR A 283 -9.11 9.74 4.50
C TYR A 283 -10.14 8.71 4.96
N ILE A 284 -10.45 7.73 4.11
CA ILE A 284 -11.38 6.63 4.40
C ILE A 284 -10.65 5.31 4.19
N GLU A 285 -10.77 4.38 5.13
CA GLU A 285 -10.14 3.06 5.07
C GLU A 285 -11.14 1.99 4.65
N PHE A 286 -10.85 1.26 3.56
CA PHE A 286 -11.64 0.09 3.12
C PHE A 286 -10.94 -1.25 3.36
N SER A 287 -9.74 -1.23 3.95
CA SER A 287 -8.95 -2.42 4.28
C SER A 287 -8.51 -2.37 5.74
N VAL A 288 -8.35 -3.56 6.33
CA VAL A 288 -7.73 -3.72 7.66
C VAL A 288 -6.19 -3.78 7.54
N LEU A 289 -5.67 -3.95 6.33
CA LEU A 289 -4.25 -4.10 6.03
C LEU A 289 -3.61 -2.75 5.70
N GLY A 290 -3.35 -1.94 6.73
CA GLY A 290 -2.47 -0.79 6.64
C GLY A 290 -2.90 0.28 5.62
N PHE A 291 -1.99 0.64 4.71
CA PHE A 291 -2.16 1.80 3.82
C PHE A 291 -3.00 1.49 2.55
N ILE A 292 -3.19 0.20 2.24
CA ILE A 292 -3.96 -0.29 1.09
C ILE A 292 -5.45 0.01 1.28
N GLY A 293 -6.17 0.36 0.22
CA GLY A 293 -7.61 0.59 0.30
C GLY A 293 -7.98 1.92 0.94
N ASN A 294 -7.00 2.82 1.12
CA ASN A 294 -7.22 4.15 1.67
C ASN A 294 -7.56 5.14 0.57
N ILE A 295 -8.63 5.89 0.79
CA ILE A 295 -9.09 6.96 -0.09
C ILE A 295 -8.79 8.31 0.52
N PHE A 296 -8.26 9.21 -0.30
CA PHE A 296 -7.92 10.58 0.05
C PHE A 296 -8.63 11.52 -0.91
N HIS A 297 -9.08 12.67 -0.42
CA HIS A 297 -9.43 13.76 -1.32
C HIS A 297 -8.12 14.33 -1.90
N SER A 298 -8.07 14.52 -3.22
CA SER A 298 -6.83 14.96 -3.88
C SER A 298 -6.37 16.33 -3.42
N GLU A 299 -7.29 17.20 -3.02
CA GLU A 299 -6.96 18.53 -2.44
C GLU A 299 -6.14 18.43 -1.16
N TYR A 300 -6.33 17.35 -0.37
CA TYR A 300 -5.62 17.14 0.87
C TYR A 300 -4.31 16.36 0.68
N ILE A 301 -3.96 15.89 -0.53
CA ILE A 301 -2.75 15.09 -0.74
C ILE A 301 -1.49 15.81 -0.28
N TYR A 302 -1.37 17.13 -0.49
CA TYR A 302 -0.24 17.92 0.00
C TYR A 302 -0.13 17.93 1.54
N ILE A 303 -1.28 17.91 2.22
CA ILE A 303 -1.38 17.85 3.68
C ILE A 303 -1.16 16.41 4.16
N THR A 304 -1.70 15.41 3.46
CA THR A 304 -1.47 13.98 3.73
C THR A 304 0.00 13.61 3.61
N TYR A 305 0.67 14.13 2.61
CA TYR A 305 2.11 14.02 2.42
C TYR A 305 2.86 14.55 3.66
N TYR A 306 2.53 15.76 4.13
CA TYR A 306 3.19 16.38 5.28
C TYR A 306 2.98 15.59 6.57
N VAL A 307 1.73 15.19 6.86
CA VAL A 307 1.38 14.53 8.12
C VAL A 307 1.86 13.08 8.13
N LYS A 308 1.77 12.32 7.02
CA LYS A 308 2.30 10.94 6.99
C LYS A 308 3.83 10.89 7.00
N TYR A 309 4.51 11.83 6.34
CA TYR A 309 5.96 11.93 6.41
C TYR A 309 6.45 12.28 7.83
N LEU A 310 5.81 13.24 8.51
CA LEU A 310 6.12 13.59 9.90
C LEU A 310 5.84 12.45 10.87
N VAL A 311 4.68 11.80 10.78
CA VAL A 311 4.35 10.66 11.65
C VAL A 311 5.28 9.47 11.38
N PHE A 312 5.62 9.17 10.12
CA PHE A 312 6.51 8.05 9.85
C PHE A 312 7.94 8.29 10.35
N ILE A 313 8.47 9.51 10.26
CA ILE A 313 9.80 9.86 10.79
C ILE A 313 9.81 10.01 12.31
N MET A 314 8.73 10.50 12.93
CA MET A 314 8.67 10.67 14.38
C MET A 314 8.51 9.35 15.16
N PHE A 315 8.12 8.25 14.51
CA PHE A 315 7.81 6.98 15.17
C PHE A 315 8.69 5.80 14.75
N VAL A 316 9.74 6.01 13.94
CA VAL A 316 10.87 5.07 13.91
C VAL A 316 11.75 5.38 15.12
N PRO A 317 11.84 4.49 16.13
CA PRO A 317 12.76 4.70 17.23
C PRO A 317 14.19 4.66 16.68
N VAL A 318 15.00 5.67 17.04
CA VAL A 318 16.47 5.60 16.91
C VAL A 318 17.01 4.53 17.85
#